data_AF-A0A2V5T5W7-F1
#
_entry.id   AF-A0A2V5T5W7-F1
#
_cell.length_a   1.000
_cell.length_b   1.000
_cell.length_c   1.000
_cell.angle_alpha   90.00
_cell.angle_beta   90.00
_cell.angle_gamma   90.00
#
_symmetry.space_group_name_H-M   'P 1'
#
loop_
_entity.id
_entity.type
_entity.pdbx_description
1 polymer ?
#
loop_
_entity_poly.entity_id
_entity_poly.type
_entity_poly.pdbx_seq_one_letter_code
_entity_poly.pdbx_strand_id
1 'polypeptide(L)'
;MNFLLRIWRQKNRQTPGKLVDYQVRDISPNTSFLEMLDILNEQLLDRGEEPIAFDSDCREGICGACSLTVNGEAHGPDHPGAVCELYMRKFRDGATITIEPFRVGAFPIVKDLVIDRSGLDRIVEAGGFITARAGSAPEANSILIPKHDADIAMEAAACIGCGACAAACPNGSAMLFTSAKVSHLAFLPQGHPERESRVLKMVSVMDAEGFGNCTN
;
A
#
# COMPACT_ATOMS: atom_id res chain seq x y z
N MET A 1 -20.19 -9.90 -16.89
CA MET A 1 -20.46 -8.56 -16.33
C MET A 1 -19.77 -7.54 -17.21
N ASN A 2 -20.39 -6.39 -17.41
CA ASN A 2 -19.97 -5.30 -18.26
C ASN A 2 -19.73 -4.07 -17.41
N PHE A 3 -18.66 -3.33 -17.67
CA PHE A 3 -18.31 -2.14 -16.89
C PHE A 3 -17.79 -1.02 -17.79
N LEU A 4 -18.03 0.22 -17.34
CA LEU A 4 -17.31 1.40 -17.83
C LEU A 4 -16.22 1.74 -16.82
N LEU A 5 -14.96 1.59 -17.19
CA LEU A 5 -13.84 1.93 -16.33
C LEU A 5 -13.36 3.33 -16.66
N ARG A 6 -13.25 4.21 -15.67
CA ARG A 6 -12.63 5.52 -15.80
C ARG A 6 -11.26 5.47 -15.13
N ILE A 7 -10.21 5.34 -15.92
CA ILE A 7 -8.87 5.03 -15.42
C ILE A 7 -7.98 6.24 -15.57
N TRP A 8 -7.25 6.59 -14.51
CA TRP A 8 -6.23 7.63 -14.58
C TRP A 8 -5.09 7.20 -15.49
N ARG A 9 -4.80 8.02 -16.51
CA ARG A 9 -3.65 7.87 -17.40
C ARG A 9 -2.70 9.05 -17.21
N GLN A 10 -1.42 8.76 -17.05
CA GLN A 10 -0.38 9.78 -16.88
C GLN A 10 0.97 9.21 -17.32
N LYS A 11 1.63 9.88 -18.28
CA LYS A 11 2.88 9.36 -18.84
C LYS A 11 4.01 9.29 -17.81
N ASN A 12 4.13 10.33 -16.99
CA ASN A 12 5.10 10.45 -15.89
C ASN A 12 4.74 11.60 -14.93
N ARG A 13 5.55 11.76 -13.88
CA ARG A 13 5.42 12.82 -12.86
C ARG A 13 5.36 14.24 -13.41
N GLN A 14 5.99 14.52 -14.56
CA GLN A 14 6.08 15.87 -15.14
C GLN A 14 4.92 16.20 -16.08
N THR A 15 4.14 15.20 -16.51
CA THR A 15 2.99 15.40 -17.39
C THR A 15 1.68 15.44 -16.62
N PRO A 16 0.72 16.32 -16.99
CA PRO A 16 -0.62 16.25 -16.43
C PRO A 16 -1.29 14.93 -16.81
N GLY A 17 -1.95 14.28 -15.86
CA GLY A 17 -2.76 13.10 -16.12
C GLY A 17 -4.22 13.45 -16.40
N LYS A 18 -4.99 12.45 -16.84
CA LYS A 18 -6.43 12.57 -17.10
C LYS A 18 -7.13 11.24 -16.89
N LEU A 19 -8.44 11.27 -16.61
CA LEU A 19 -9.28 10.09 -16.67
C LEU A 19 -9.58 9.74 -18.12
N VAL A 20 -9.48 8.45 -18.46
CA VAL A 20 -9.82 7.90 -19.77
C VAL A 20 -10.81 6.75 -19.56
N ASP A 21 -11.84 6.74 -20.39
CA ASP A 21 -12.93 5.78 -20.28
C ASP A 21 -12.65 4.54 -21.15
N TYR A 22 -12.81 3.35 -20.57
CA TYR A 22 -12.64 2.04 -21.23
C TYR A 22 -13.89 1.19 -21.00
N GLN A 23 -14.41 0.57 -22.05
CA GLN A 23 -15.45 -0.46 -21.89
C GLN A 23 -14.80 -1.83 -21.77
N VAL A 24 -15.18 -2.56 -20.73
CA VAL A 24 -14.87 -3.99 -20.59
C VAL A 24 -16.18 -4.76 -20.53
N ARG A 25 -16.21 -5.89 -21.24
CA ARG A 25 -17.40 -6.72 -21.40
C ARG A 25 -17.10 -8.16 -21.02
N ASP A 26 -18.15 -8.91 -20.71
CA ASP A 26 -18.09 -10.35 -20.46
C ASP A 26 -17.13 -10.77 -19.32
N ILE A 27 -16.90 -9.89 -18.35
CA ILE A 27 -16.06 -10.16 -17.18
C ILE A 27 -16.78 -11.10 -16.22
N SER A 28 -16.13 -12.18 -15.80
CA SER A 28 -16.70 -13.11 -14.82
C SER A 28 -16.83 -12.43 -13.44
N PRO A 29 -17.91 -12.69 -12.68
CA PRO A 29 -18.04 -12.20 -11.30
C PRO A 29 -16.92 -12.72 -10.37
N ASN A 30 -16.26 -13.82 -10.74
CA ASN A 30 -15.16 -14.41 -9.98
C ASN A 30 -13.77 -13.94 -10.42
N THR A 31 -13.70 -13.06 -11.42
CA THR A 31 -12.46 -12.38 -11.78
C THR A 31 -12.07 -11.40 -10.67
N SER A 32 -10.80 -11.38 -10.28
CA SER A 32 -10.28 -10.36 -9.38
C SER A 32 -10.15 -9.01 -10.10
N PHE A 33 -10.02 -7.93 -9.34
CA PHE A 33 -9.94 -6.59 -9.89
C PHE A 33 -8.71 -6.41 -10.78
N LEU A 34 -7.57 -6.98 -10.38
CA LEU A 34 -6.34 -6.88 -11.16
C LEU A 34 -6.37 -7.79 -12.40
N GLU A 35 -6.98 -8.98 -12.32
CA GLU A 35 -7.21 -9.80 -13.52
C GLU A 35 -8.12 -9.09 -14.53
N MET A 36 -9.11 -8.32 -14.07
CA MET A 36 -9.94 -7.50 -14.94
C MET A 36 -9.10 -6.42 -15.66
N LEU A 37 -8.11 -5.82 -14.98
CA LEU A 37 -7.16 -4.90 -15.60
C LEU A 37 -6.20 -5.61 -16.56
N ASP A 38 -5.79 -6.85 -16.26
CA ASP A 38 -4.98 -7.67 -17.17
C ASP A 38 -5.75 -7.96 -18.48
N ILE A 39 -7.02 -8.37 -18.38
CA ILE A 39 -7.91 -8.58 -19.54
C ILE A 39 -8.04 -7.29 -20.37
N LEU A 40 -8.20 -6.12 -19.72
CA LEU A 40 -8.23 -4.85 -20.44
C LEU A 40 -6.89 -4.56 -21.14
N ASN A 41 -5.76 -4.83 -20.48
CA ASN A 41 -4.44 -4.63 -21.07
C ASN A 41 -4.21 -5.53 -22.29
N GLU A 42 -4.65 -6.79 -22.25
CA GLU A 42 -4.64 -7.68 -23.42
C GLU A 42 -5.44 -7.07 -24.59
N GLN A 43 -6.66 -6.59 -24.31
CA GLN A 43 -7.49 -5.94 -25.33
C GLN A 43 -6.88 -4.64 -25.90
N LEU A 44 -6.14 -3.88 -25.10
CA LEU A 44 -5.40 -2.70 -25.56
C LEU A 44 -4.25 -3.10 -26.48
N LEU A 45 -3.49 -4.12 -26.10
CA LEU A 45 -2.38 -4.64 -26.89
C LEU A 45 -2.85 -5.17 -28.26
N ASP A 46 -3.97 -5.90 -28.30
CA ASP A 46 -4.57 -6.39 -29.55
C ASP A 46 -4.96 -5.25 -30.51
N ARG A 47 -5.28 -4.07 -29.97
CA ARG A 47 -5.58 -2.85 -30.76
C ARG A 47 -4.33 -2.02 -31.08
N GLY A 48 -3.14 -2.46 -30.66
CA GLY A 48 -1.89 -1.70 -30.80
C GLY A 48 -1.83 -0.46 -29.90
N GLU A 49 -2.62 -0.43 -28.83
CA GLU A 49 -2.63 0.65 -27.84
C GLU A 49 -1.68 0.35 -26.67
N GLU A 50 -1.23 1.40 -25.98
CA GLU A 50 -0.33 1.25 -24.84
C GLU A 50 -1.09 0.76 -23.60
N PRO A 51 -0.65 -0.36 -22.97
CA PRO A 51 -1.29 -0.90 -21.78
C PRO A 51 -1.20 0.09 -20.62
N ILE A 52 -2.13 -0.05 -19.69
CA ILE A 52 -2.18 0.72 -18.46
C ILE A 52 -1.14 0.15 -17.50
N ALA A 53 -0.25 1.02 -17.01
CA ALA A 53 0.71 0.63 -16.00
C ALA A 53 0.05 0.61 -14.60
N PHE A 54 0.20 -0.50 -13.88
CA PHE A 54 -0.15 -0.65 -12.47
C PHE A 54 0.77 -1.69 -11.82
N ASP A 55 1.01 -1.55 -10.51
CA ASP A 55 1.85 -2.49 -9.78
C ASP A 55 1.06 -3.70 -9.29
N SER A 56 1.69 -4.87 -9.41
CA SER A 56 1.21 -6.11 -8.85
C SER A 56 2.34 -7.10 -8.67
N ASP A 57 2.20 -7.98 -7.68
CA ASP A 57 3.17 -9.04 -7.38
C ASP A 57 2.47 -10.29 -6.82
N CYS A 58 2.29 -10.42 -5.50
CA CYS A 58 1.79 -11.66 -4.88
C CYS A 58 0.35 -12.07 -5.24
N ARG A 59 -0.51 -11.13 -5.65
CA ARG A 59 -1.94 -11.33 -5.96
C ARG A 59 -2.81 -11.95 -4.84
N GLU A 60 -2.32 -12.01 -3.61
CA GLU A 60 -3.00 -12.67 -2.46
C GLU A 60 -3.09 -11.79 -1.20
N GLY A 61 -2.90 -10.46 -1.35
CA GLY A 61 -3.11 -9.51 -0.26
C GLY A 61 -1.92 -9.28 0.69
N ILE A 62 -0.73 -9.81 0.38
CA ILE A 62 0.40 -9.84 1.33
C ILE A 62 1.53 -8.85 0.99
N CYS A 63 1.86 -8.61 -0.28
CA CYS A 63 3.01 -7.76 -0.65
C CYS A 63 2.76 -6.25 -0.54
N GLY A 64 1.49 -5.82 -0.51
CA GLY A 64 1.10 -4.41 -0.49
C GLY A 64 1.33 -3.61 -1.80
N ALA A 65 1.65 -4.27 -2.92
CA ALA A 65 2.03 -3.58 -4.17
C ALA A 65 0.86 -2.90 -4.93
N CYS A 66 -0.36 -3.44 -4.85
CA CYS A 66 -1.50 -2.98 -5.67
C CYS A 66 -2.19 -1.72 -5.08
N SER A 67 -1.45 -0.63 -5.02
CA SER A 67 -1.80 0.66 -4.41
C SER A 67 -2.77 1.49 -5.26
N LEU A 68 -4.00 0.99 -5.44
CA LEU A 68 -5.05 1.67 -6.21
C LEU A 68 -6.17 2.22 -5.31
N THR A 69 -6.66 3.40 -5.67
CA THR A 69 -7.93 3.95 -5.19
C THR A 69 -9.02 3.55 -6.18
N VAL A 70 -10.06 2.88 -5.70
CA VAL A 70 -11.19 2.41 -6.51
C VAL A 70 -12.46 3.07 -5.99
N ASN A 71 -13.16 3.80 -6.85
CA ASN A 71 -14.35 4.61 -6.50
C ASN A 71 -14.12 5.57 -5.32
N GLY A 72 -12.93 6.14 -5.22
CA GLY A 72 -12.56 7.10 -4.16
C GLY A 72 -12.08 6.45 -2.86
N GLU A 73 -12.12 5.13 -2.74
CA GLU A 73 -11.67 4.40 -1.56
C GLU A 73 -10.31 3.73 -1.81
N ALA A 74 -9.35 3.91 -0.90
CA ALA A 74 -8.06 3.22 -0.97
C ALA A 74 -8.28 1.71 -0.82
N HIS A 75 -7.76 0.92 -1.76
CA HIS A 75 -8.05 -0.50 -1.94
C HIS A 75 -9.49 -0.87 -2.33
N GLY A 76 -10.36 0.12 -2.52
CA GLY A 76 -11.73 -0.07 -2.99
C GLY A 76 -12.74 -0.45 -1.91
N PRO A 77 -14.03 -0.53 -2.30
CA PRO A 77 -15.13 -0.62 -1.35
C PRO A 77 -15.32 -2.02 -0.76
N ASP A 78 -15.90 -2.05 0.45
CA ASP A 78 -16.47 -3.24 1.10
C ASP A 78 -15.50 -4.44 1.21
N HIS A 79 -14.19 -4.17 1.38
CA HIS A 79 -13.17 -5.19 1.62
C HIS A 79 -12.00 -4.63 2.46
N PRO A 80 -11.62 -5.27 3.59
CA PRO A 80 -10.48 -4.82 4.41
C PRO A 80 -9.10 -5.22 3.83
N GLY A 81 -9.08 -5.89 2.67
CA GLY A 81 -7.86 -6.40 2.02
C GLY A 81 -7.36 -5.53 0.87
N ALA A 82 -6.34 -6.02 0.17
CA ALA A 82 -5.73 -5.29 -0.93
C ALA A 82 -6.56 -5.40 -2.23
N VAL A 83 -6.28 -4.57 -3.25
CA VAL A 83 -7.06 -4.57 -4.51
C VAL A 83 -7.02 -5.91 -5.24
N CYS A 84 -5.95 -6.69 -5.11
CA CYS A 84 -5.90 -8.03 -5.72
C CYS A 84 -6.94 -9.00 -5.14
N GLU A 85 -7.45 -8.77 -3.94
CA GLU A 85 -8.48 -9.60 -3.31
C GLU A 85 -9.91 -9.09 -3.59
N LEU A 86 -10.02 -7.90 -4.20
CA LEU A 86 -11.30 -7.35 -4.61
C LEU A 86 -11.79 -8.10 -5.85
N TYR A 87 -13.00 -8.65 -5.78
CA TYR A 87 -13.60 -9.39 -6.90
C TYR A 87 -14.67 -8.57 -7.62
N MET A 88 -14.83 -8.80 -8.92
CA MET A 88 -15.78 -8.04 -9.75
C MET A 88 -17.24 -8.22 -9.32
N ARG A 89 -17.60 -9.33 -8.65
CA ARG A 89 -18.93 -9.53 -8.01
C ARG A 89 -19.29 -8.50 -6.94
N LYS A 90 -18.33 -7.70 -6.45
CA LYS A 90 -18.59 -6.60 -5.51
C LYS A 90 -19.23 -5.38 -6.21
N PHE A 91 -19.16 -5.32 -7.53
CA PHE A 91 -19.73 -4.25 -8.33
C PHE A 91 -21.05 -4.69 -8.98
N ARG A 92 -21.88 -3.73 -9.36
CA ARG A 92 -23.10 -3.99 -10.13
C ARG A 92 -22.76 -4.15 -11.61
N ASP A 93 -23.46 -5.04 -12.31
CA ASP A 93 -23.36 -5.15 -13.76
C ASP A 93 -23.78 -3.82 -14.42
N GLY A 94 -23.01 -3.36 -15.42
CA GLY A 94 -23.17 -2.05 -16.05
C GLY A 94 -22.63 -0.86 -15.24
N ALA A 95 -21.99 -1.10 -14.09
CA ALA A 95 -21.47 -0.01 -13.26
C ALA A 95 -20.32 0.74 -13.95
N THR A 96 -20.19 2.02 -13.57
CA THR A 96 -19.00 2.80 -13.82
C THR A 96 -18.04 2.69 -12.63
N ILE A 97 -16.78 2.34 -12.89
CA ILE A 97 -15.75 2.16 -11.86
C ILE A 97 -14.63 3.15 -12.14
N THR A 98 -14.31 4.02 -11.17
CA THR A 98 -13.20 4.97 -11.28
C THR A 98 -11.97 4.40 -10.60
N ILE A 99 -10.83 4.47 -11.27
CA ILE A 99 -9.57 3.85 -10.85
C ILE A 99 -8.45 4.89 -10.91
N GLU A 100 -7.82 5.14 -9.78
CA GLU A 100 -6.78 6.14 -9.62
C GLU A 100 -5.59 5.56 -8.83
N PRO A 101 -4.37 6.11 -9.01
CA PRO A 101 -3.28 5.84 -8.07
C PRO A 101 -3.60 6.46 -6.72
N PHE A 102 -2.93 6.01 -5.65
CA PHE A 102 -2.95 6.75 -4.39
C PHE A 102 -2.48 8.19 -4.60
N ARG A 103 -3.25 9.15 -4.07
CA ARG A 103 -2.97 10.59 -4.18
C ARG A 103 -2.37 11.13 -2.90
N VAL A 104 -1.11 10.79 -2.66
CA VAL A 104 -0.32 11.30 -1.53
C VAL A 104 0.90 12.01 -2.09
N GLY A 105 1.24 13.21 -1.58
CA GLY A 105 2.38 13.97 -2.07
C GLY A 105 3.72 13.21 -1.98
N ALA A 106 3.87 12.42 -0.90
CA ALA A 106 5.00 11.52 -0.67
C ALA A 106 4.97 10.23 -1.52
N PHE A 107 3.88 9.98 -2.28
CA PHE A 107 3.78 8.88 -3.25
C PHE A 107 3.67 9.43 -4.68
N PRO A 108 4.76 9.95 -5.25
CA PRO A 108 4.70 10.54 -6.58
C PRO A 108 4.39 9.47 -7.63
N ILE A 109 3.54 9.84 -8.60
CA ILE A 109 3.17 8.97 -9.72
C ILE A 109 4.38 8.75 -10.63
N VAL A 110 4.68 7.48 -10.88
CA VAL A 110 5.71 7.05 -11.83
C VAL A 110 5.11 7.00 -13.24
N LYS A 111 4.00 6.29 -13.42
CA LYS A 111 3.24 6.19 -14.69
C LYS A 111 1.85 5.60 -14.44
N ASP A 112 0.82 6.17 -15.05
CA ASP A 112 -0.58 5.77 -14.92
C ASP A 112 -0.96 5.55 -13.45
N LEU A 113 -1.10 4.30 -13.01
CA LEU A 113 -1.50 3.92 -11.66
C LEU A 113 -0.31 3.53 -10.75
N VAL A 114 0.92 3.49 -11.29
CA VAL A 114 2.16 3.18 -10.56
C VAL A 114 2.62 4.39 -9.77
N ILE A 115 2.94 4.19 -8.50
CA ILE A 115 3.44 5.21 -7.58
C ILE A 115 4.77 4.78 -6.97
N ASP A 116 5.62 5.74 -6.62
CA ASP A 116 6.83 5.48 -5.85
C ASP A 116 6.49 5.50 -4.35
N ARG A 117 6.65 4.35 -3.67
CA ARG A 117 6.41 4.21 -2.22
C ARG A 117 7.69 4.22 -1.38
N SER A 118 8.85 4.50 -1.98
CA SER A 118 10.15 4.41 -1.32
C SER A 118 10.31 5.30 -0.08
N GLY A 119 9.44 6.29 0.12
CA GLY A 119 9.36 7.04 1.38
C GLY A 119 9.06 6.15 2.59
N LEU A 120 8.27 5.08 2.42
CA LEU A 120 8.01 4.10 3.48
C LEU A 120 9.27 3.28 3.82
N ASP A 121 10.06 2.93 2.81
CA ASP A 121 11.31 2.19 2.99
C ASP A 121 12.31 3.02 3.79
N ARG A 122 12.47 4.31 3.43
CA ARG A 122 13.34 5.24 4.16
C ARG A 122 12.92 5.43 5.63
N ILE A 123 11.62 5.42 5.93
CA ILE A 123 11.13 5.41 7.32
C ILE A 123 11.59 4.15 8.05
N VAL A 124 11.49 2.97 7.43
CA VAL A 124 11.94 1.71 8.03
C VAL A 124 13.46 1.70 8.21
N GLU A 125 14.23 2.17 7.24
CA GLU A 125 15.69 2.29 7.33
C GLU A 125 16.15 3.20 8.49
N ALA A 126 15.32 4.15 8.93
CA ALA A 126 15.65 5.07 10.02
C ALA A 126 15.63 4.44 11.42
N GLY A 127 14.92 3.31 11.61
CA GLY A 127 14.76 2.72 12.95
C GLY A 127 13.96 1.41 13.04
N GLY A 128 13.47 0.87 11.93
CA GLY A 128 12.74 -0.40 11.84
C GLY A 128 13.64 -1.64 11.97
N PHE A 129 14.65 -1.59 12.84
CA PHE A 129 15.59 -2.69 13.12
C PHE A 129 15.98 -2.73 14.60
N ILE A 130 16.66 -3.80 14.99
CA ILE A 130 17.31 -3.97 16.29
C ILE A 130 18.81 -3.85 16.11
N THR A 131 19.48 -3.01 16.90
CA THR A 131 20.94 -2.96 16.90
C THR A 131 21.54 -4.09 17.73
N ALA A 132 22.43 -4.88 17.11
CA ALA A 132 23.25 -5.87 17.79
C ALA A 132 24.61 -5.99 17.08
N ARG A 133 25.65 -6.40 17.82
CA ARG A 133 26.91 -6.77 17.17
C ARG A 133 26.70 -8.11 16.45
N ALA A 134 27.27 -8.24 15.26
CA ALA A 134 27.22 -9.51 14.54
C ALA A 134 27.80 -10.64 15.41
N GLY A 135 27.05 -11.74 15.55
CA GLY A 135 27.43 -12.88 16.39
C GLY A 135 27.21 -12.68 17.90
N SER A 136 26.63 -11.56 18.35
CA SER A 136 26.32 -11.31 19.77
C SER A 136 24.85 -11.54 20.13
N ALA A 137 24.04 -12.09 19.23
CA ALA A 137 22.67 -12.42 19.53
C ALA A 137 22.65 -13.54 20.60
N PRO A 138 21.91 -13.37 21.70
CA PRO A 138 21.80 -14.41 22.72
C PRO A 138 20.99 -15.60 22.19
N GLU A 139 21.02 -16.72 22.91
CA GLU A 139 20.19 -17.89 22.60
C GLU A 139 18.70 -17.50 22.62
N ALA A 140 17.90 -17.98 21.66
CA ALA A 140 16.54 -17.48 21.42
C ALA A 140 15.59 -17.65 22.61
N ASN A 141 15.80 -18.66 23.46
CA ASN A 141 14.99 -18.96 24.65
C ASN A 141 15.52 -18.28 25.92
N SER A 142 16.62 -17.54 25.83
CA SER A 142 17.21 -16.85 27.00
C SER A 142 16.42 -15.62 27.46
N ILE A 143 15.61 -15.03 26.56
CA ILE A 143 14.76 -13.88 26.86
C ILE A 143 13.31 -14.32 26.73
N LEU A 144 12.63 -14.46 27.87
CA LEU A 144 11.21 -14.79 27.90
C LEU A 144 10.38 -13.58 27.45
N ILE A 145 9.42 -13.83 26.56
CA ILE A 145 8.49 -12.82 26.06
C ILE A 145 7.08 -13.23 26.50
N PRO A 146 6.35 -12.38 27.24
CA PRO A 146 4.95 -12.64 27.56
C PRO A 146 4.13 -12.84 26.28
N LYS A 147 3.22 -13.82 26.28
CA LYS A 147 2.36 -14.11 25.11
C LYS A 147 1.60 -12.87 24.63
N HIS A 148 1.10 -12.07 25.57
CA HIS A 148 0.40 -10.82 25.27
C HIS A 148 1.25 -9.84 24.46
N ASP A 149 2.51 -9.63 24.88
CA ASP A 149 3.44 -8.72 24.20
C ASP A 149 3.81 -9.26 22.81
N ALA A 150 4.03 -10.57 22.70
CA ALA A 150 4.29 -11.23 21.41
C ALA A 150 3.11 -11.09 20.43
N ASP A 151 1.87 -11.18 20.92
CA ASP A 151 0.67 -11.03 20.09
C ASP A 151 0.51 -9.60 19.59
N ILE A 152 0.65 -8.60 20.47
CA ILE A 152 0.57 -7.19 20.06
C ILE A 152 1.72 -6.84 19.10
N ALA A 153 2.93 -7.37 19.36
CA ALA A 153 4.06 -7.19 18.45
C ALA A 153 3.76 -7.78 17.06
N MET A 154 3.21 -9.00 17.01
CA MET A 154 2.84 -9.65 15.74
C MET A 154 1.72 -8.92 15.02
N GLU A 155 0.70 -8.43 15.74
CA GLU A 155 -0.39 -7.64 15.16
C GLU A 155 0.13 -6.35 14.51
N ALA A 156 1.05 -5.64 15.18
CA ALA A 156 1.72 -4.49 14.59
C ALA A 156 2.65 -4.87 13.42
N ALA A 157 3.32 -6.03 13.50
CA ALA A 157 4.21 -6.53 12.45
C ALA A 157 3.46 -6.91 11.17
N ALA A 158 2.16 -7.24 11.26
CA ALA A 158 1.31 -7.60 10.13
C ALA A 158 1.13 -6.48 9.09
N CYS A 159 1.55 -5.24 9.40
CA CYS A 159 1.58 -4.15 8.44
C CYS A 159 2.47 -4.50 7.22
N ILE A 160 1.84 -4.64 6.04
CA ILE A 160 2.52 -4.98 4.78
C ILE A 160 3.08 -3.77 4.01
N GLY A 161 2.98 -2.56 4.58
CA GLY A 161 3.49 -1.35 3.94
C GLY A 161 2.76 -0.94 2.67
N CYS A 162 1.48 -1.31 2.48
CA CYS A 162 0.74 -1.01 1.25
C CYS A 162 0.52 0.49 0.97
N GLY A 163 0.59 1.33 2.01
CA GLY A 163 0.39 2.79 1.91
C GLY A 163 -1.07 3.24 1.93
N ALA A 164 -2.04 2.33 2.02
CA ALA A 164 -3.47 2.68 2.01
C ALA A 164 -3.89 3.60 3.16
N CYS A 165 -3.29 3.44 4.35
CA CYS A 165 -3.54 4.33 5.48
C CYS A 165 -3.18 5.79 5.17
N ALA A 166 -2.08 6.03 4.47
CA ALA A 166 -1.69 7.37 4.04
C ALA A 166 -2.61 7.89 2.92
N ALA A 167 -3.00 7.02 1.99
CA ALA A 167 -3.92 7.38 0.90
C ALA A 167 -5.35 7.71 1.39
N ALA A 168 -5.81 7.03 2.43
CA ALA A 168 -7.11 7.30 3.05
C ALA A 168 -7.09 8.49 4.02
N CYS A 169 -5.92 8.87 4.53
CA CYS A 169 -5.77 10.01 5.43
C CYS A 169 -5.98 11.32 4.65
N PRO A 170 -6.89 12.22 5.08
CA PRO A 170 -7.07 13.52 4.44
C PRO A 170 -5.80 14.38 4.44
N ASN A 171 -4.93 14.19 5.44
CA ASN A 171 -3.64 14.88 5.52
C ASN A 171 -2.55 14.17 4.71
N GLY A 172 -2.76 12.93 4.25
CA GLY A 172 -1.72 12.13 3.63
C GLY A 172 -0.67 11.63 4.64
N SER A 173 -1.06 11.39 5.90
CA SER A 173 -0.14 11.00 6.97
C SER A 173 0.21 9.52 6.94
N ALA A 174 1.49 9.18 7.05
CA ALA A 174 1.96 7.80 7.24
C ALA A 174 2.03 7.37 8.71
N MET A 175 1.45 8.13 9.65
CA MET A 175 1.58 7.86 11.08
C MET A 175 1.10 6.46 11.51
N LEU A 176 0.08 5.89 10.88
CA LEU A 176 -0.35 4.50 11.16
C LEU A 176 0.68 3.46 10.71
N PHE A 177 1.35 3.68 9.58
CA PHE A 177 2.45 2.83 9.14
C PHE A 177 3.64 2.96 10.08
N THR A 178 4.07 4.20 10.36
CA THR A 178 5.21 4.49 11.22
C THR A 178 4.99 3.93 12.62
N SER A 179 3.80 4.10 13.20
CA SER A 179 3.47 3.58 14.52
C SER A 179 3.46 2.06 14.56
N ALA A 180 2.95 1.37 13.53
CA ALA A 180 3.02 -0.09 13.44
C ALA A 180 4.48 -0.59 13.42
N LYS A 181 5.35 0.03 12.62
CA LYS A 181 6.79 -0.30 12.52
C LYS A 181 7.61 0.10 13.75
N VAL A 182 7.16 1.08 14.52
CA VAL A 182 7.71 1.33 15.86
C VAL A 182 7.26 0.24 16.83
N SER A 183 5.96 -0.04 16.85
CA SER A 183 5.31 -0.82 17.90
C SER A 183 5.75 -2.28 17.87
N HIS A 184 5.82 -2.90 16.69
CA HIS A 184 6.21 -4.31 16.59
C HIS A 184 7.61 -4.62 17.15
N LEU A 185 8.51 -3.63 17.20
CA LEU A 185 9.82 -3.74 17.84
C LEU A 185 9.79 -3.26 19.30
N ALA A 186 8.99 -2.24 19.60
CA ALA A 186 8.94 -1.63 20.93
C ALA A 186 8.27 -2.52 21.99
N PHE A 187 7.43 -3.47 21.60
CA PHE A 187 6.85 -4.49 22.50
C PHE A 187 7.80 -5.65 22.79
N LEU A 188 8.88 -5.79 22.02
CA LEU A 188 9.86 -6.86 22.21
C LEU A 188 11.02 -6.37 23.08
N PRO A 189 11.51 -7.17 24.05
CA PRO A 189 12.61 -6.76 24.93
C PRO A 189 13.85 -6.29 24.18
N GLN A 190 14.14 -6.89 23.02
CA GLN A 190 15.28 -6.53 22.17
C GLN A 190 15.17 -5.10 21.62
N GLY A 191 13.95 -4.60 21.41
CA GLY A 191 13.72 -3.26 20.90
C GLY A 191 13.56 -2.19 21.98
N HIS A 192 13.48 -2.57 23.26
CA HIS A 192 13.34 -1.64 24.39
C HIS A 192 14.42 -0.55 24.46
N PRO A 193 15.73 -0.87 24.29
CA PRO A 193 16.79 0.12 24.42
C PRO A 193 16.68 1.28 23.41
N GLU A 194 16.06 1.03 22.27
CA GLU A 194 16.00 1.97 21.15
C GLU A 194 14.65 2.68 21.04
N ARG A 195 13.65 2.35 21.87
CA ARG A 195 12.25 2.79 21.72
C ARG A 195 12.10 4.29 21.46
N GLU A 196 12.67 5.12 22.31
CA GLU A 196 12.55 6.58 22.18
C GLU A 196 13.26 7.10 20.94
N SER A 197 14.52 6.70 20.75
CA SER A 197 15.31 7.13 19.59
C SER A 197 14.72 6.64 18.26
N ARG A 198 14.11 5.45 18.24
CA ARG A 198 13.41 4.86 17.09
C ARG A 198 12.23 5.73 16.70
N VAL A 199 11.38 6.09 17.66
CA VAL A 199 10.23 6.97 17.42
C VAL A 199 10.69 8.30 16.83
N LEU A 200 11.65 8.97 17.48
CA LEU A 200 12.12 10.28 17.04
C LEU A 200 12.70 10.24 15.62
N LYS A 201 13.55 9.24 15.32
CA LYS A 201 14.16 9.09 13.98
C LYS A 201 13.13 8.79 12.90
N MET A 202 12.25 7.82 13.14
CA MET A 202 11.28 7.39 12.14
C MET A 202 10.23 8.47 11.85
N VAL A 203 9.77 9.19 12.88
CA VAL A 203 8.88 10.35 12.70
C VAL A 203 9.60 11.49 11.96
N SER A 204 10.84 11.80 12.33
CA SER A 204 11.61 12.84 11.63
C SER A 204 11.82 12.52 10.15
N VAL A 205 12.04 11.25 9.77
CA VAL A 205 12.14 10.86 8.36
C VAL A 205 10.78 10.90 7.68
N MET A 206 9.71 10.45 8.34
CA MET A 206 8.36 10.58 7.82
C MET A 206 8.01 12.04 7.45
N ASP A 207 8.36 12.98 8.31
CA ASP A 207 8.16 14.41 8.06
C ASP A 207 9.03 14.91 6.89
N ALA A 208 10.29 14.46 6.83
CA ALA A 208 11.22 14.83 5.75
C ALA A 208 10.79 14.29 4.36
N GLU A 209 10.12 13.15 4.32
CA GLU A 209 9.52 12.57 3.11
C GLU A 209 8.26 13.32 2.65
N GLY A 210 7.77 14.28 3.44
CA GLY A 210 6.62 15.10 3.10
C GLY A 210 5.27 14.41 3.29
N PHE A 211 5.20 13.38 4.14
CA PHE A 211 3.91 12.89 4.62
C PHE A 211 3.23 13.94 5.50
N GLY A 212 1.91 13.94 5.52
CA GLY A 212 1.16 14.88 6.34
C GLY A 212 1.28 14.62 7.83
N ASN A 213 1.07 15.68 8.60
CA ASN A 213 1.04 15.61 10.06
C ASN A 213 -0.34 15.18 10.57
N CYS A 214 -0.36 14.47 11.70
CA CYS A 214 -1.58 14.33 12.48
C CYS A 214 -1.93 15.67 13.12
N THR A 215 -3.15 16.13 12.91
CA THR A 215 -3.74 17.21 13.70
C THR A 215 -4.50 16.57 14.86
N ASN A 216 -4.32 17.09 16.08
CA ASN A 216 -5.20 16.76 17.21
C ASN A 216 -6.60 17.32 16.98
#